data_AF-A0A132NIS8-F1
#
_entry.id   AF-A0A132NIS8-F1
#
_cell.length_a   1.000
_cell.length_b   1.000
_cell.length_c   1.000
_cell.angle_alpha   90.00
_cell.angle_beta   90.00
_cell.angle_gamma   90.00
#
_symmetry.space_group_name_H-M   'P 1'
#
loop_
_entity.id
_entity.type
_entity.pdbx_description
1 polymer ?
#
loop_
_entity_poly.entity_id
_entity_poly.type
_entity_poly.pdbx_seq_one_letter_code
_entity_poly.pdbx_strand_id
1 'polypeptide(L)'
;PHVRRGPHALWGMVTDELAGTLWHLGKALGREEEAVAEATALLPGGTPPFVGGAGFRTVELRDRAYTRTRLTCCLYYTLCPEDVCSNCPRIAAAAG
;
A
#
# COMPACT_ATOMS: atom_id res chain seq x y z
N PRO A 1 13.89 -14.64 -14.71
CA PRO A 1 12.54 -14.10 -15.01
C PRO A 1 12.56 -12.56 -15.11
N HIS A 2 12.52 -12.00 -16.32
CA HIS A 2 12.42 -10.55 -16.51
C HIS A 2 10.94 -10.15 -16.49
N VAL A 3 10.47 -9.61 -15.36
CA VAL A 3 9.11 -9.05 -15.28
C VAL A 3 9.03 -7.84 -16.20
N ARG A 4 8.20 -7.89 -17.24
CA ARG A 4 7.89 -6.70 -18.04
C ARG A 4 6.97 -5.79 -17.22
N ARG A 5 7.46 -4.59 -16.88
CA ARG A 5 6.67 -3.56 -16.20
C ARG A 5 6.16 -2.57 -17.24
N GLY A 6 4.98 -2.86 -17.80
CA GLY A 6 4.29 -1.89 -18.66
C GLY A 6 3.87 -0.63 -17.88
N PRO A 7 3.41 0.43 -18.54
CA PRO A 7 3.05 1.70 -17.89
C PRO A 7 2.10 1.55 -16.70
N HIS A 8 1.09 0.69 -16.83
CA HIS A 8 0.16 0.40 -15.74
C HIS A 8 0.86 -0.18 -14.49
N ALA A 9 1.81 -1.09 -14.66
CA ALA A 9 2.56 -1.67 -13.55
C ALA A 9 3.50 -0.65 -12.91
N LEU A 10 4.14 0.22 -13.70
CA LEU A 10 4.99 1.30 -13.19
C LEU A 10 4.17 2.31 -12.39
N TRP A 11 3.04 2.77 -12.92
CA TRP A 11 2.16 3.69 -12.20
C TRP A 11 1.54 3.07 -10.95
N GLY A 12 1.22 1.77 -10.97
CA GLY A 12 0.80 1.07 -9.75
C GLY A 12 1.90 1.06 -8.67
N MET A 13 3.17 0.92 -9.05
CA MET A 13 4.30 1.02 -8.09
C MET A 13 4.42 2.43 -7.52
N VAL A 14 4.24 3.45 -8.35
CA VAL A 14 4.26 4.85 -7.91
C VAL A 14 3.11 5.13 -6.93
N THR A 15 1.89 4.67 -7.22
CA THR A 15 0.76 4.78 -6.28
C THR A 15 1.08 4.11 -4.95
N ASP A 16 1.61 2.89 -4.98
CA ASP A 16 1.95 2.13 -3.77
C ASP A 16 3.02 2.82 -2.93
N GLU A 17 4.02 3.40 -3.58
CA GLU A 17 5.10 4.10 -2.91
C GLU A 17 4.64 5.43 -2.31
N LEU A 18 3.81 6.18 -3.03
CA LEU A 18 3.24 7.43 -2.52
C LEU A 18 2.36 7.19 -1.29
N ALA A 19 1.44 6.22 -1.35
CA ALA A 19 0.61 5.85 -0.20
C ALA A 19 1.44 5.30 0.97
N GLY A 20 2.46 4.47 0.68
CA GLY A 20 3.34 3.90 1.68
C GLY A 20 4.21 4.94 2.39
N THR A 21 4.77 5.89 1.63
CA THR A 21 5.66 6.93 2.16
C THR A 21 4.91 7.92 3.03
N LEU A 22 3.73 8.39 2.59
CA LEU A 22 2.88 9.27 3.40
C LEU A 22 2.53 8.62 4.73
N TRP A 23 2.14 7.35 4.70
CA TRP A 23 1.81 6.60 5.91
C TRP A 23 3.02 6.37 6.82
N HIS A 24 4.17 6.03 6.25
CA HIS A 24 5.41 5.90 7.00
C HIS A 24 5.79 7.20 7.73
N LEU A 25 5.72 8.34 7.03
CA LEU A 25 5.98 9.66 7.62
C LEU A 25 4.96 10.02 8.69
N GLY A 26 3.67 9.72 8.46
CA GLY A 26 2.62 9.89 9.47
C GLY A 26 2.94 9.16 10.77
N LYS A 27 3.33 7.88 10.68
CA LYS A 27 3.76 7.11 11.87
C LYS A 27 4.99 7.70 12.53
N ALA A 28 6.00 8.07 11.74
CA ALA A 28 7.24 8.66 12.27
C ALA A 28 6.99 10.00 13.01
N LEU A 29 5.94 10.74 12.62
CA LEU A 29 5.57 12.03 13.19
C LEU A 29 4.45 11.94 14.24
N GLY A 30 3.93 10.75 14.55
CA GLY A 30 2.78 10.57 15.46
C GLY A 30 1.45 11.08 14.91
N ARG A 31 1.32 11.19 13.58
CA ARG A 31 0.16 11.72 12.84
C ARG A 31 -0.39 10.71 11.85
N GLU A 32 -0.49 9.44 12.27
CA GLU A 32 -0.86 8.33 11.40
C GLU A 32 -2.27 8.48 10.80
N GLU A 33 -3.26 8.84 11.61
CA GLU A 33 -4.66 9.00 11.17
C GLU A 33 -4.79 10.14 10.14
N GLU A 34 -4.13 11.27 10.37
CA GLU A 34 -4.08 12.38 9.41
C GLU A 34 -3.40 11.94 8.10
N ALA A 35 -2.27 11.24 8.18
CA ALA A 35 -1.58 10.77 6.98
C ALA A 35 -2.40 9.76 6.16
N VAL A 36 -3.18 8.88 6.83
CA VAL A 36 -4.11 7.97 6.16
C VAL A 36 -5.24 8.74 5.48
N ALA A 37 -5.81 9.75 6.14
CA ALA A 37 -6.85 10.59 5.56
C ALA A 37 -6.34 11.35 4.32
N GLU A 38 -5.19 12.02 4.43
CA GLU A 38 -4.56 12.76 3.34
C GLU A 38 -4.17 11.85 2.16
N ALA A 39 -3.57 10.68 2.44
CA ALA A 39 -3.24 9.72 1.39
C ALA A 39 -4.49 9.20 0.67
N THR A 40 -5.59 8.99 1.40
CA THR A 40 -6.88 8.56 0.84
C THR A 40 -7.52 9.66 -0.01
N ALA A 41 -7.44 10.92 0.44
CA ALA A 41 -7.93 12.07 -0.32
C ALA A 41 -7.11 12.30 -1.61
N LEU A 42 -5.79 12.11 -1.56
CA LEU A 42 -4.90 12.24 -2.71
C LEU A 42 -5.10 11.10 -3.73
N LEU A 43 -5.33 9.88 -3.25
CA LEU A 43 -5.44 8.66 -4.05
C LEU A 43 -6.80 7.96 -3.85
N PRO A 44 -7.91 8.56 -4.32
CA PRO A 44 -9.26 8.02 -4.16
C PRO A 44 -9.58 6.82 -5.08
N GLY A 45 -8.70 6.47 -6.03
CA GLY A 45 -8.93 5.35 -6.96
C GLY A 45 -8.97 5.71 -8.44
N GLY A 46 -9.12 7.00 -8.76
CA GLY A 46 -9.35 7.49 -10.12
C GLY A 46 -8.62 8.79 -10.43
N THR A 47 -7.41 8.97 -9.88
CA THR A 47 -6.57 10.16 -10.10
C THR A 47 -5.47 9.84 -11.12
N PRO A 48 -5.62 10.19 -12.42
CA PRO A 48 -4.55 9.97 -13.38
C PRO A 48 -3.30 10.78 -13.02
N PRO A 49 -2.09 10.25 -13.25
CA PRO A 49 -1.77 8.96 -13.87
C PRO A 49 -1.70 7.78 -12.88
N PHE A 50 -2.03 8.00 -11.61
CA PHE A 50 -1.99 6.97 -10.57
C PHE A 50 -3.04 5.89 -10.85
N VAL A 51 -2.60 4.64 -10.72
CA VAL A 51 -3.48 3.47 -10.83
C VAL A 51 -4.01 3.16 -9.43
N GLY A 52 -5.30 2.89 -9.30
CA GLY A 52 -5.92 2.48 -8.02
C GLY A 52 -5.89 3.55 -6.94
N GLY A 53 -6.16 3.15 -5.70
CA GLY A 53 -6.28 4.06 -4.56
C GLY A 53 -5.36 3.70 -3.39
N ALA A 54 -5.39 4.55 -2.36
CA ALA A 54 -4.62 4.34 -1.14
C ALA A 54 -4.98 3.01 -0.44
N GLY A 55 -6.24 2.59 -0.48
CA GLY A 55 -6.64 1.23 -0.09
C GLY A 55 -6.42 0.89 1.39
N PHE A 56 -6.45 1.90 2.27
CA PHE A 56 -6.39 1.72 3.72
C PHE A 56 -7.66 1.09 4.25
N ARG A 57 -7.50 0.25 5.27
CA ARG A 57 -8.55 -0.31 6.12
C ARG A 57 -8.03 -0.37 7.54
N THR A 58 -8.94 -0.43 8.51
CA THR A 58 -8.58 -0.70 9.90
C THR A 58 -8.66 -2.20 10.18
N VAL A 59 -7.81 -2.68 11.08
CA VAL A 59 -7.90 -4.01 11.68
C VAL A 59 -7.91 -3.86 13.18
N GLU A 60 -8.74 -4.67 13.84
CA GLU A 60 -8.78 -4.75 15.30
C GLU A 60 -7.71 -5.76 15.74
N LEU A 61 -6.63 -5.26 16.33
CA LEU A 61 -5.60 -6.05 16.99
C LEU A 61 -5.77 -5.90 18.51
N ARG A 62 -4.70 -5.55 19.25
CA ARG A 62 -4.83 -5.08 20.63
C ARG A 62 -5.41 -3.67 20.69
N ASP A 63 -5.08 -2.86 19.69
CA ASP A 63 -5.60 -1.53 19.42
C ASP A 63 -5.98 -1.43 17.94
N ARG A 64 -6.81 -0.43 17.58
CA ARG A 64 -7.17 -0.13 16.18
C ARG A 64 -5.92 0.23 15.39
N ALA A 65 -5.58 -0.56 14.37
CA ALA A 65 -4.42 -0.32 13.52
C ALA A 65 -4.82 -0.14 12.06
N TYR A 66 -4.09 0.71 11.34
CA TYR A 66 -4.26 0.83 9.88
C TYR A 66 -3.45 -0.25 9.16
N THR A 67 -3.99 -0.71 8.04
CA THR A 67 -3.28 -1.54 7.07
C THR A 67 -3.79 -1.22 5.66
N ARG A 68 -3.05 -1.62 4.63
CA ARG A 68 -3.51 -1.52 3.24
C ARG A 68 -3.01 -2.72 2.45
N THR A 69 -3.70 -3.02 1.37
CA THR A 69 -3.20 -3.96 0.36
C THR A 69 -2.52 -3.17 -0.75
N ARG A 70 -1.27 -3.52 -1.08
CA ARG A 70 -0.58 -2.92 -2.23
C ARG A 70 -1.27 -3.30 -3.54
N LEU A 71 -1.24 -2.39 -4.51
CA LEU A 71 -1.75 -2.62 -5.87
C LEU A 71 -0.80 -3.48 -6.70
N THR A 72 0.50 -3.42 -6.38
CA THR A 72 1.57 -4.13 -7.07
C THR A 72 2.37 -4.98 -6.10
N CYS A 73 2.90 -6.11 -6.60
CA CYS A 73 3.80 -6.94 -5.81
C CYS A 73 5.19 -6.29 -5.76
N CYS A 74 5.67 -6.01 -4.55
CA CYS A 74 7.03 -5.51 -4.31
C CYS A 74 8.13 -6.56 -4.52
N LEU A 75 7.76 -7.84 -4.68
CA LEU A 75 8.68 -8.98 -4.80
C LEU A 75 9.61 -9.19 -3.60
N TYR A 76 9.31 -8.66 -2.41
CA TYR A 76 10.12 -8.84 -1.21
C TYR A 76 10.44 -10.33 -0.91
N TYR A 77 9.50 -11.23 -1.20
CA TYR A 77 9.68 -12.67 -1.03
C TYR A 77 10.85 -13.25 -1.86
N THR A 78 11.34 -12.56 -2.89
CA THR A 78 12.53 -13.04 -3.63
C THR A 78 13.82 -12.78 -2.86
N LEU A 79 13.78 -11.92 -1.85
CA LEU A 79 14.88 -11.64 -0.93
C LEU A 79 14.76 -12.50 0.35
N CYS A 80 13.55 -12.69 0.85
CA CYS A 80 13.25 -13.48 2.05
C CYS A 80 12.04 -14.41 1.77
N PRO A 81 12.25 -15.63 1.24
CA PRO A 81 11.17 -16.52 0.79
C PRO A 81 10.18 -16.97 1.87
N GLU A 82 10.65 -17.06 3.10
CA GLU A 82 9.88 -17.41 4.29
C GLU A 82 9.00 -16.26 4.82
N ASP A 83 9.15 -15.06 4.27
CA ASP A 83 8.49 -13.86 4.77
C ASP A 83 7.82 -13.03 3.66
N VAL A 84 6.89 -12.18 4.08
CA VAL A 84 6.06 -11.37 3.19
C VAL A 84 5.86 -9.98 3.76
N CYS A 85 5.73 -8.98 2.90
CA CYS A 85 5.45 -7.65 3.41
C CYS A 85 4.05 -7.61 4.06
N SER A 86 3.90 -6.79 5.11
CA SER A 86 2.64 -6.62 5.87
C SER A 86 1.44 -6.21 5.01
N ASN A 87 1.71 -5.70 3.81
CA ASN A 87 0.74 -5.14 2.87
C ASN A 87 0.71 -5.95 1.57
N CYS A 88 1.17 -7.20 1.61
CA CYS A 88 1.39 -8.03 0.43
C CYS A 88 0.06 -8.37 -0.26
N PRO A 89 -0.09 -8.11 -1.58
CA PRO A 89 -1.29 -8.53 -2.30
C PRO A 89 -1.45 -10.05 -2.37
N ARG A 90 -0.36 -10.81 -2.16
CA ARG A 90 -0.41 -12.28 -2.12
C ARG A 90 -1.08 -12.83 -0.86
N ILE A 91 -1.17 -12.02 0.21
CA ILE A 91 -1.73 -12.42 1.51
C ILE A 91 -2.80 -11.41 1.93
N ALA A 92 -3.35 -10.65 0.97
CA ALA A 92 -4.49 -9.81 1.26
C ALA A 92 -5.58 -10.70 1.87
N ALA A 93 -5.86 -10.48 3.16
CA ALA A 93 -7.01 -11.06 3.84
C ALA A 93 -8.22 -10.78 2.95
N ALA A 94 -8.98 -11.84 2.65
CA ALA A 94 -10.24 -11.74 1.94
C ALA A 94 -11.01 -10.53 2.48
N ALA A 95 -11.47 -9.67 1.58
CA ALA A 95 -12.42 -8.63 1.93
C ALA A 95 -13.61 -9.34 2.60
N GLY A 96 -13.76 -9.12 3.91
CA GLY A 96 -15.00 -9.39 4.64
C GLY A 96 -15.95 -8.22 4.43
#